data_AF-C0NVT0-F1
#
_entry.id   AF-C0NVT0-F1
#
_cell.length_a   1.000
_cell.length_b   1.000
_cell.length_c   1.000
_cell.angle_alpha   90.00
_cell.angle_beta   90.00
_cell.angle_gamma   90.00
#
_symmetry.space_group_name_H-M   'P 1'
#
loop_
_entity.id
_entity.type
_entity.pdbx_description
1 polymer ?
#
loop_
_entity_poly.entity_id
_entity_poly.type
_entity_poly.pdbx_seq_one_letter_code
_entity_poly.pdbx_strand_id
1 'polypeptide(L)'
;MPHTSSITYLPLPSWLEASVEEARSATSNTVVSDSQRWAFEFELPVNEGVKRVVDEVKKVYLENSPSEVSFLSSHGAVFKGSWRSGGLVDTIIVPLMGYDTEVTARNEGGKEIKVDWNWKNAILVSRHTVFRIEGETKIGAVIITLRR
;
A
#
# COMPACT_ATOMS: atom_id res chain seq x y z
N MET A 1 23.82 0.77 -7.96
CA MET A 1 23.51 1.46 -6.69
C MET A 1 22.73 0.48 -5.81
N PRO A 2 23.20 0.06 -4.63
CA PRO A 2 22.40 -0.80 -3.77
C PRO A 2 21.22 0.03 -3.25
N HIS A 3 19.98 -0.35 -3.60
CA HIS A 3 18.77 0.24 -3.03
C HIS A 3 18.78 0.02 -1.51
N THR A 4 19.15 1.05 -0.76
CA THR A 4 19.23 1.05 0.71
C THR A 4 17.87 1.31 1.37
N SER A 5 16.86 1.70 0.60
CA SER A 5 15.48 1.79 1.05
C SER A 5 14.74 0.50 0.68
N SER A 6 14.02 -0.08 1.64
CA SER A 6 13.08 -1.18 1.40
C SER A 6 11.80 -0.73 0.70
N ILE A 7 11.61 0.59 0.60
CA ILE A 7 10.47 1.22 -0.03
C ILE A 7 10.92 2.15 -1.16
N THR A 8 10.10 2.22 -2.19
CA THR A 8 10.18 3.20 -3.29
C THR A 8 8.85 3.91 -3.38
N TYR A 9 8.86 5.23 -3.56
CA TYR A 9 7.64 6.00 -3.77
C TYR A 9 7.32 6.11 -5.27
N LEU A 10 6.07 5.83 -5.62
CA LEU A 10 5.51 5.91 -6.96
C LEU A 10 4.54 7.09 -7.00
N PRO A 11 4.92 8.22 -7.61
CA PRO A 11 4.05 9.38 -7.69
C PRO A 11 2.75 9.05 -8.44
N LEU A 12 1.62 9.39 -7.84
CA LEU A 12 0.31 9.25 -8.44
C LEU A 12 -0.18 10.60 -8.98
N PRO A 13 -0.89 10.61 -10.12
CA PRO A 13 -1.34 11.85 -10.71
C PRO A 13 -2.46 12.50 -9.88
N SER A 14 -2.47 13.83 -9.82
CA SER A 14 -3.41 14.59 -8.99
C SER A 14 -4.88 14.43 -9.40
N TRP A 15 -5.17 14.09 -10.65
CA TRP A 15 -6.54 13.87 -11.13
C TRP A 15 -7.24 12.69 -10.44
N LEU A 16 -6.48 11.79 -9.78
CA LEU A 16 -7.02 10.68 -9.01
C LEU A 16 -7.70 11.11 -7.70
N GLU A 17 -7.55 12.36 -7.26
CA GLU A 17 -8.03 12.83 -5.95
C GLU A 17 -9.49 12.45 -5.68
N ALA A 18 -10.40 12.69 -6.63
CA ALA A 18 -11.80 12.32 -6.50
C ALA A 18 -12.02 10.80 -6.37
N SER A 19 -11.25 10.00 -7.11
CA SER A 19 -11.31 8.54 -7.03
C SER A 19 -10.69 7.99 -5.74
N VAL A 20 -9.69 8.68 -5.19
CA VAL A 20 -9.10 8.36 -3.88
C VAL A 20 -10.09 8.62 -2.75
N GLU A 21 -10.81 9.74 -2.77
CA GLU A 21 -11.84 10.02 -1.76
C GLU A 21 -13.01 9.04 -1.84
N GLU A 22 -13.39 8.62 -3.05
CA GLU A 22 -14.39 7.56 -3.24
C GLU A 22 -13.86 6.21 -2.71
N ALA A 23 -12.62 5.85 -3.04
CA ALA A 23 -11.97 4.63 -2.57
C ALA A 23 -11.82 4.59 -1.05
N ARG A 24 -11.47 5.72 -0.45
CA ARG A 24 -11.43 5.92 1.00
C ARG A 24 -12.78 5.64 1.64
N SER A 25 -13.86 6.21 1.09
CA SER A 25 -15.21 6.02 1.60
C SER A 25 -15.67 4.56 1.46
N ALA A 26 -15.29 3.89 0.39
CA ALA A 26 -15.61 2.48 0.17
C ALA A 26 -14.83 1.54 1.11
N THR A 27 -13.56 1.84 1.39
CA THR A 27 -12.66 1.00 2.20
C THR A 27 -12.79 1.24 3.70
N SER A 28 -13.36 2.37 4.14
CA SER A 28 -13.48 2.69 5.57
C SER A 28 -14.35 1.71 6.36
N ASN A 29 -15.25 1.01 5.67
CA ASN A 29 -16.13 -0.01 6.27
C ASN A 29 -15.58 -1.43 6.19
N THR A 30 -14.38 -1.62 5.63
CA THR A 30 -13.75 -2.96 5.53
C THR A 30 -13.23 -3.42 6.90
N VAL A 31 -12.96 -4.72 7.03
CA VAL A 31 -12.48 -5.36 8.27
C VAL A 31 -11.29 -4.58 8.85
N VAL A 32 -11.43 -4.22 10.12
CA VAL A 32 -10.36 -3.63 10.94
C VAL A 32 -9.52 -4.76 11.50
N SER A 33 -8.21 -4.71 11.28
CA SER A 33 -7.29 -5.69 11.87
C SER A 33 -6.28 -5.04 12.79
N ASP A 34 -6.14 -5.60 14.00
CA ASP A 34 -5.11 -5.22 14.97
C ASP A 34 -3.74 -5.84 14.66
N SER A 35 -3.70 -6.93 13.88
CA SER A 35 -2.48 -7.64 13.50
C SER A 35 -2.76 -8.80 12.52
N GLN A 36 -2.97 -8.52 11.23
CA GLN A 36 -2.96 -9.60 10.24
C GLN A 36 -1.56 -9.78 9.67
N ARG A 37 -1.17 -11.04 9.45
CA ARG A 37 0.18 -11.35 8.96
C ARG A 37 0.39 -10.79 7.57
N TRP A 38 -0.67 -10.76 6.74
CA TRP A 38 -0.58 -10.43 5.33
C TRP A 38 -1.83 -9.70 4.83
N ALA A 39 -1.64 -8.79 3.88
CA ALA A 39 -2.70 -7.99 3.29
C ALA A 39 -3.74 -8.76 2.46
N PHE A 40 -3.44 -10.00 2.04
CA PHE A 40 -4.30 -10.76 1.12
C PHE A 40 -5.60 -11.27 1.73
N GLU A 41 -5.74 -11.13 3.04
CA GLU A 41 -6.89 -11.58 3.81
C GLU A 41 -8.09 -10.60 3.70
N PHE A 42 -7.96 -9.50 2.95
CA PHE A 42 -9.02 -8.48 2.84
C PHE A 42 -9.45 -8.21 1.41
N GLU A 43 -10.70 -8.54 1.10
CA GLU A 43 -11.27 -8.23 -0.21
C GLU A 43 -11.38 -6.73 -0.45
N LEU A 44 -11.04 -6.33 -1.66
CA LEU A 44 -11.21 -4.97 -2.12
C LEU A 44 -12.69 -4.71 -2.43
N PRO A 45 -13.31 -3.64 -1.90
CA PRO A 45 -14.70 -3.33 -2.21
C PRO A 45 -14.88 -3.04 -3.70
N VAL A 46 -15.96 -3.56 -4.28
CA VAL A 46 -16.32 -3.32 -5.68
C VAL A 46 -16.85 -1.89 -5.82
N ASN A 47 -15.96 -0.98 -6.23
CA ASN A 47 -16.24 0.44 -6.37
C ASN A 47 -15.44 1.04 -7.55
N GLU A 48 -16.03 1.98 -8.29
CA GLU A 48 -15.39 2.57 -9.49
C GLU A 48 -14.18 3.43 -9.14
N GLY A 49 -14.23 4.21 -8.06
CA GLY A 49 -13.06 4.96 -7.56
C GLY A 49 -11.91 4.03 -7.20
N VAL A 50 -12.20 2.94 -6.47
CA VAL A 50 -11.21 1.91 -6.13
C VAL A 50 -10.58 1.29 -7.37
N LYS A 51 -11.42 0.91 -8.35
CA LYS A 51 -10.96 0.34 -9.62
C LYS A 51 -10.01 1.28 -10.36
N ARG A 52 -10.35 2.57 -10.47
CA ARG A 52 -9.50 3.58 -11.11
C ARG A 52 -8.16 3.75 -10.40
N VAL A 53 -8.16 3.79 -9.07
CA VAL A 53 -6.92 3.85 -8.27
C VAL A 53 -6.05 2.63 -8.56
N VAL A 54 -6.62 1.43 -8.54
CA VAL A 54 -5.87 0.20 -8.84
C VAL A 54 -5.31 0.23 -10.25
N ASP A 55 -6.10 0.57 -11.26
CA ASP A 55 -5.68 0.56 -12.66
C ASP A 55 -4.55 1.57 -12.93
N GLU A 56 -4.62 2.77 -12.37
CA GLU A 56 -3.55 3.77 -12.53
C GLU A 56 -2.29 3.36 -11.78
N VAL A 57 -2.40 2.79 -10.57
CA VAL A 57 -1.23 2.32 -9.82
C VAL A 57 -0.51 1.19 -10.57
N LYS A 58 -1.26 0.27 -11.19
CA LYS A 58 -0.70 -0.77 -12.05
C LYS A 58 0.07 -0.18 -13.22
N LYS A 59 -0.48 0.84 -13.87
CA LYS A 59 0.16 1.55 -14.98
C LYS A 59 1.46 2.24 -14.55
N VAL A 60 1.43 3.01 -13.46
CA VAL A 60 2.62 3.68 -12.90
C VAL A 60 3.71 2.66 -12.54
N TYR A 61 3.33 1.49 -12.00
CA TYR A 61 4.30 0.43 -11.73
C TYR A 61 4.95 -0.10 -13.01
N LEU A 62 4.16 -0.41 -14.06
CA LEU A 62 4.67 -0.92 -15.33
C LEU A 62 5.63 0.07 -16.02
N GLU A 63 5.35 1.37 -15.93
CA GLU A 63 6.23 2.43 -16.44
C GLU A 63 7.58 2.46 -15.71
N ASN A 64 7.62 2.08 -14.43
CA ASN A 64 8.83 2.05 -13.61
C ASN A 64 9.54 0.68 -13.58
N SER A 65 8.91 -0.38 -14.08
CA SER A 65 9.44 -1.74 -14.05
C SER A 65 8.98 -2.51 -15.29
N PRO A 66 9.67 -2.34 -16.44
CA PRO A 66 9.24 -2.87 -17.74
C PRO A 66 9.37 -4.40 -17.89
N SER A 67 9.68 -5.11 -16.80
CA SER A 67 9.65 -6.58 -16.80
C SER A 67 8.21 -7.08 -16.91
N GLU A 68 8.03 -8.26 -17.51
CA GLU A 68 6.74 -8.95 -17.45
C GLU A 68 6.34 -9.12 -15.99
N VAL A 69 5.21 -8.54 -15.60
CA VAL A 69 4.66 -8.71 -14.27
C VAL A 69 3.26 -9.28 -14.35
N SER A 70 2.98 -10.20 -13.45
CA SER A 70 1.64 -10.75 -13.24
C SER A 70 1.03 -10.10 -12.00
N PHE A 71 -0.04 -9.33 -12.19
CA PHE A 71 -0.84 -8.82 -11.07
C PHE A 71 -1.58 -10.00 -10.43
N LEU A 72 -1.27 -10.29 -9.17
CA LEU A 72 -1.81 -11.47 -8.49
C LEU A 72 -3.14 -11.15 -7.84
N SER A 73 -3.21 -10.04 -7.09
CA SER A 73 -4.41 -9.67 -6.34
C SER A 73 -4.35 -8.23 -5.85
N SER A 74 -5.52 -7.66 -5.56
CA SER A 74 -5.69 -6.34 -4.97
C SER A 74 -6.66 -6.43 -3.79
N HIS A 75 -6.31 -5.74 -2.71
CA HIS A 75 -6.93 -5.84 -1.39
C HIS A 75 -7.17 -4.44 -0.84
N GLY A 76 -8.18 -4.26 0.01
CA GLY A 76 -8.43 -2.99 0.68
C GLY A 76 -8.73 -3.22 2.14
N ALA A 77 -8.04 -2.52 3.06
CA ALA A 77 -8.25 -2.76 4.48
C ALA A 77 -7.95 -1.53 5.34
N VAL A 78 -8.49 -1.58 6.56
CA VAL A 78 -8.16 -0.66 7.64
C VAL A 78 -7.24 -1.39 8.63
N PHE A 79 -6.01 -0.91 8.72
CA PHE A 79 -4.97 -1.47 9.55
C PHE A 79 -4.88 -0.73 10.88
N LYS A 80 -4.58 -1.49 11.93
CA LYS A 80 -4.15 -1.05 13.25
C LYS A 80 -2.96 -1.92 13.67
N GLY A 81 -2.02 -1.36 14.42
CA GLY A 81 -0.84 -2.11 14.87
C GLY A 81 0.21 -2.33 13.78
N SER A 82 0.45 -3.59 13.38
CA SER A 82 1.55 -3.92 12.44
C SER A 82 1.17 -4.98 11.41
N TRP A 83 1.78 -4.90 10.23
CA TRP A 83 1.61 -5.88 9.15
C TRP A 83 2.91 -6.10 8.37
N ARG A 84 2.95 -7.13 7.51
CA ARG A 84 4.09 -7.46 6.66
C ARG A 84 3.74 -7.30 5.18
N SER A 85 4.72 -6.90 4.38
CA SER A 85 4.59 -6.76 2.92
C SER A 85 5.91 -7.04 2.21
N GLY A 86 5.85 -7.34 0.91
CA GLY A 86 7.03 -7.66 0.10
C GLY A 86 7.64 -9.03 0.36
N GLY A 87 8.81 -9.28 -0.24
CA GLY A 87 9.60 -10.50 -0.04
C GLY A 87 9.45 -11.49 -1.19
N LEU A 88 8.36 -12.26 -1.19
CA LEU A 88 8.08 -13.24 -2.25
C LEU A 88 7.46 -12.62 -3.50
N VAL A 89 6.76 -11.51 -3.31
CA VAL A 89 6.03 -10.75 -4.32
C VAL A 89 6.29 -9.28 -4.08
N ASP A 90 6.23 -8.50 -5.15
CA ASP A 90 6.18 -7.05 -5.01
C ASP A 90 4.82 -6.66 -4.43
N THR A 91 4.82 -5.65 -3.57
CA THR A 91 3.62 -5.10 -2.97
C THR A 91 3.58 -3.60 -3.19
N ILE A 92 2.48 -3.09 -3.74
CA ILE A 92 2.22 -1.64 -3.81
C ILE A 92 1.13 -1.31 -2.80
N ILE A 93 1.38 -0.32 -1.96
CA ILE A 93 0.46 0.16 -0.94
C ILE A 93 0.05 1.59 -1.31
N VAL A 94 -1.24 1.83 -1.44
CA VAL A 94 -1.81 3.17 -1.67
C VAL A 94 -2.42 3.63 -0.35
N PRO A 95 -1.81 4.58 0.37
CA PRO A 95 -2.43 5.20 1.54
C PRO A 95 -3.76 5.85 1.17
N LEU A 96 -4.81 5.60 1.95
CA LEU A 96 -6.14 6.22 1.76
C LEU A 96 -6.59 7.06 2.97
N MET A 97 -6.15 6.71 4.19
CA MET A 97 -6.54 7.37 5.43
C MET A 97 -5.40 7.36 6.47
N GLY A 98 -5.44 8.31 7.41
CA GLY A 98 -4.49 8.40 8.52
C GLY A 98 -3.29 9.30 8.23
N TYR A 99 -3.50 10.45 7.60
CA TYR A 99 -2.42 11.38 7.21
C TYR A 99 -1.67 12.00 8.40
N ASP A 100 -2.32 12.04 9.57
CA ASP A 100 -1.77 12.48 10.84
C ASP A 100 -1.15 11.33 11.66
N THR A 101 -1.22 10.10 11.15
CA THR A 101 -0.68 8.92 11.80
C THR A 101 0.74 8.65 11.38
N GLU A 102 1.64 8.50 12.34
CA GLU A 102 2.99 8.05 12.06
C GLU A 102 3.00 6.55 11.71
N VAL A 103 3.53 6.24 10.53
CA VAL A 103 3.76 4.88 10.06
C VAL A 103 5.26 4.69 9.86
N THR A 104 5.84 3.65 10.46
CA THR A 104 7.24 3.28 10.25
C THR A 104 7.36 1.97 9.49
N ALA A 105 8.39 1.87 8.66
CA ALA A 105 8.74 0.68 7.90
C ALA A 105 10.12 0.19 8.33
N ARG A 106 10.20 -1.09 8.71
CA ARG A 106 11.44 -1.76 9.11
C ARG A 106 11.78 -2.87 8.13
N ASN A 107 13.00 -2.81 7.59
CA ASN A 107 13.52 -3.85 6.69
C ASN A 107 14.17 -5.02 7.46
N GLU A 108 14.54 -6.08 6.74
CA GLU A 108 15.21 -7.25 7.33
C GLU A 108 16.54 -6.94 8.03
N GLY A 109 17.25 -5.89 7.59
CA GLY A 109 18.46 -5.40 8.24
C GLY A 109 18.22 -4.64 9.54
N GLY A 110 16.96 -4.49 9.96
CA GLY A 110 16.57 -3.76 11.17
C GLY A 110 16.57 -2.23 11.03
N LYS A 111 16.87 -1.69 9.84
CA LYS A 111 16.78 -0.26 9.58
C LYS A 111 15.31 0.14 9.51
N GLU A 112 14.95 1.13 10.30
CA GLU A 112 13.61 1.70 10.36
C GLU A 112 13.61 3.09 9.69
N ILE A 113 12.53 3.39 8.97
CA ILE A 113 12.29 4.69 8.35
C ILE A 113 10.85 5.13 8.61
N LYS A 114 10.63 6.43 8.71
CA LYS A 114 9.28 7.00 8.66
C LYS A 114 8.75 6.93 7.23
N VAL A 115 7.50 6.51 7.10
CA VAL A 115 6.80 6.39 5.82
C VAL A 115 5.98 7.65 5.62
N ASP A 116 6.11 8.28 4.45
CA ASP A 116 5.19 9.33 4.02
C ASP A 116 3.84 8.69 3.68
N TRP A 117 2.88 8.78 4.60
CA TRP A 117 1.57 8.14 4.48
C TRP A 117 0.60 9.04 3.71
N ASN A 118 0.90 9.27 2.43
CA ASN A 118 0.13 10.14 1.54
C ASN A 118 -0.24 9.40 0.25
N TRP A 119 -1.52 9.46 -0.14
CA TRP A 119 -2.02 8.81 -1.35
C TRP A 119 -1.30 9.27 -2.63
N LYS A 120 -0.77 10.50 -2.64
CA LYS A 120 -0.03 11.05 -3.79
C LYS A 120 1.24 10.26 -4.10
N ASN A 121 1.73 9.45 -3.16
CA ASN A 121 2.86 8.58 -3.33
C ASN A 121 2.46 7.15 -2.95
N ALA A 122 2.17 6.30 -3.94
CA ALA A 122 2.04 4.88 -3.66
C ALA A 122 3.40 4.31 -3.22
N ILE A 123 3.39 3.34 -2.32
CA ILE A 123 4.59 2.77 -1.69
C ILE A 123 4.83 1.40 -2.32
N LEU A 124 5.89 1.28 -3.10
CA LEU A 124 6.37 0.01 -3.64
C LEU A 124 7.34 -0.66 -2.66
N VAL A 125 7.06 -1.93 -2.36
CA VAL A 125 7.79 -2.78 -1.41
C VAL A 125 8.12 -4.10 -2.10
N SER A 126 9.37 -4.25 -2.52
CA SER A 126 9.86 -5.52 -3.11
C SER A 126 10.47 -6.45 -2.08
N ARG A 127 11.08 -5.91 -1.02
CA ARG A 127 11.74 -6.68 0.03
C ARG A 127 10.82 -6.83 1.23
N HIS A 128 10.98 -7.92 1.96
CA HIS A 128 10.22 -8.13 3.19
C HIS A 128 10.39 -6.94 4.14
N THR A 129 9.28 -6.32 4.46
CA THR A 129 9.19 -5.09 5.25
C THR A 129 8.05 -5.24 6.24
N VAL A 130 8.34 -4.90 7.50
CA VAL A 130 7.34 -4.82 8.56
C VAL A 130 6.93 -3.37 8.70
N PHE A 131 5.64 -3.10 8.57
CA PHE A 131 5.08 -1.78 8.84
C PHE A 131 4.48 -1.74 10.23
N ARG A 132 4.61 -0.60 10.90
CA ARG A 132 4.04 -0.34 12.22
C ARG A 132 3.35 1.01 12.22
N ILE A 133 2.18 1.04 12.83
CA ILE A 133 1.34 2.21 13.05
C ILE A 133 1.57 2.67 14.48
N GLU A 134 1.83 3.96 14.69
CA GLU A 134 2.00 4.49 16.03
C GLU A 134 0.65 4.59 16.78
N GLY A 135 0.67 4.11 18.03
CA GLY A 135 -0.49 4.11 18.91
C GLY A 135 -1.63 3.19 18.47
N GLU A 136 -2.85 3.58 18.83
CA GLU A 136 -4.08 2.82 18.57
C GLU A 136 -4.84 3.35 17.34
N THR A 137 -4.20 4.22 16.56
CA THR A 137 -4.81 4.84 15.38
C THR A 137 -5.00 3.81 14.26
N LYS A 138 -5.95 4.12 13.36
CA LYS A 138 -6.26 3.28 12.21
C LYS A 138 -5.85 3.98 10.93
N ILE A 139 -5.29 3.25 9.99
CA ILE A 139 -4.96 3.75 8.65
C ILE A 139 -5.63 2.88 7.60
N GLY A 140 -6.04 3.49 6.50
CA GLY A 140 -6.65 2.79 5.36
C GLY A 140 -5.66 2.67 4.22
N ALA A 141 -5.65 1.54 3.53
CA ALA A 141 -4.88 1.39 2.30
C ALA A 141 -5.51 0.41 1.31
N VAL A 142 -5.20 0.63 0.02
CA VAL A 142 -5.28 -0.40 -1.02
C VAL A 142 -3.93 -1.07 -1.15
N ILE A 143 -3.90 -2.39 -1.22
CA ILE A 143 -2.68 -3.18 -1.35
C ILE A 143 -2.78 -4.06 -2.59
N ILE A 144 -1.81 -3.91 -3.49
CA ILE A 144 -1.72 -4.66 -4.74
C ILE A 144 -0.49 -5.56 -4.65
N THR A 145 -0.68 -6.85 -4.88
CA THR A 145 0.44 -7.80 -4.94
C THR A 145 0.68 -8.22 -6.37
N LEU A 146 1.95 -8.32 -6.73
CA LEU A 146 2.37 -8.64 -8.09
C LEU A 146 3.63 -9.50 -8.08
N ARG A 147 3.71 -10.39 -9.07
CA ARG A 147 4.84 -11.28 -9.28
C ARG A 147 5.64 -10.79 -10.47
N ARG A 148 6.95 -10.67 -10.29
CA ARG A 148 7.93 -10.53 -11.38
C ARG A 148 8.28 -11.88 -11.97
#